data_AF-A0A2D4JSL7-F1
#
_entry.id   AF-A0A2D4JSL7-F1
#
_cell.length_a   1.000
_cell.length_b   1.000
_cell.length_c   1.000
_cell.angle_alpha   90.00
_cell.angle_beta   90.00
_cell.angle_gamma   90.00
#
_symmetry.space_group_name_H-M   'P 1'
#
loop_
_entity.id
_entity.type
_entity.pdbx_description
1 polymer ?
#
loop_
_entity_poly.entity_id
_entity_poly.type
_entity_poly.pdbx_seq_one_letter_code
_entity_poly.pdbx_strand_id
1 'polypeptide(L)'
;YMGKSFFLGQSNPPAVLKSFFEHEFSELYLWHMHSLMNAFHLHIEEMERENNSLVEVMKTLDSVHTILLDRRAQNFMSLTVKGMLADKRKEGLEEGCDAFSDAGRGLYSDCIDYLEMWMASLQEFSCFAWMALNDTPSWSYVEACITYLREKGLEIDSMECFIQFNNLKKFVEASRDEEEFQHLLSHEKWTKYFMNVKAVECYSELLKIAQFFFAIPSCSVDTDRFFSLMHLV
;
A
#
# COMPACT_ATOMS: atom_id res chain seq x y z
N TYR A 1 -12.66 19.01 20.40
CA TYR A 1 -13.14 20.12 21.26
C TYR A 1 -12.06 21.10 21.70
N MET A 2 -10.85 20.69 22.12
CA MET A 2 -9.83 21.62 22.64
C MET A 2 -9.21 22.56 21.56
N GLY A 3 -9.13 22.13 20.29
CA GLY A 3 -8.54 22.94 19.20
C GLY A 3 -9.42 24.09 18.70
N LYS A 4 -10.73 23.86 18.49
CA LYS A 4 -11.65 24.89 17.98
C LYS A 4 -11.75 26.10 18.90
N SER A 5 -11.97 25.87 20.20
CA SER A 5 -12.04 26.93 21.21
C SER A 5 -10.69 27.62 21.45
N PHE A 6 -9.57 26.91 21.25
CA PHE A 6 -8.24 27.52 21.29
C PHE A 6 -8.04 28.52 20.15
N PHE A 7 -8.26 28.14 18.89
CA PHE A 7 -8.04 29.02 17.74
C PHE A 7 -9.03 30.20 17.71
N LEU A 8 -10.32 29.96 18.00
CA LEU A 8 -11.32 31.03 18.03
C LEU A 8 -11.14 31.98 19.23
N GLY A 9 -10.42 31.55 20.27
CA GLY A 9 -10.10 32.35 21.45
C GLY A 9 -8.82 33.20 21.33
N GLN A 10 -8.03 33.03 20.26
CA GLN A 10 -6.85 33.87 20.03
C GLN A 10 -7.25 35.26 19.52
N SER A 11 -6.43 36.27 19.86
CA SER A 11 -6.66 37.64 19.39
C SER A 11 -6.44 37.81 17.89
N ASN A 12 -5.63 36.96 17.26
CA ASN A 12 -5.31 37.06 15.84
C ASN A 12 -5.05 35.67 15.20
N PRO A 13 -6.06 34.78 15.12
CA PRO A 13 -5.88 33.46 14.54
C PRO A 13 -5.70 33.54 13.01
N PRO A 14 -5.01 32.57 12.40
CA PRO A 14 -4.94 32.47 10.94
C PRO A 14 -6.34 32.49 10.32
N ALA A 15 -6.57 33.40 9.37
CA ALA A 15 -7.91 33.65 8.80
C ALA A 15 -8.55 32.38 8.21
N VAL A 16 -7.73 31.51 7.61
CA VAL A 16 -8.17 30.22 7.04
C VAL A 16 -8.70 29.29 8.13
N LEU A 17 -7.98 29.13 9.25
CA LEU A 17 -8.40 28.27 10.35
C LEU A 17 -9.65 28.82 11.04
N LYS A 18 -9.73 30.15 11.19
CA LYS A 18 -10.93 30.80 11.72
C LYS A 18 -12.14 30.52 10.84
N SER A 19 -12.02 30.77 9.52
CA SER A 19 -13.09 30.50 8.56
C SER A 19 -13.50 29.02 8.53
N PHE A 20 -12.54 28.10 8.65
CA PHE A 20 -12.84 26.68 8.73
C PHE A 20 -13.63 26.35 10.00
N PHE A 21 -13.14 26.71 11.18
CA PHE A 21 -13.82 26.35 12.44
C PHE A 21 -15.18 27.03 12.65
N GLU A 22 -15.41 28.16 11.99
CA GLU A 22 -16.72 28.84 11.95
C GLU A 22 -17.71 28.14 11.02
N HIS A 23 -17.26 27.34 10.06
CA HIS A 23 -18.12 26.60 9.13
C HIS A 23 -18.90 25.49 9.85
N GLU A 24 -20.21 25.38 9.57
CA GLU A 24 -21.14 24.47 10.26
C GLU A 24 -20.83 22.97 10.06
N PHE A 25 -20.14 22.63 8.97
CA PHE A 25 -19.72 21.27 8.63
C PHE A 25 -18.25 20.96 8.94
N SER A 26 -17.51 21.89 9.54
CA SER A 26 -16.06 21.72 9.79
C SER A 26 -15.73 20.47 10.62
N GLU A 27 -16.50 20.21 11.66
CA GLU A 27 -16.32 19.04 12.51
C GLU A 27 -16.64 17.73 11.77
N LEU A 28 -17.62 17.75 10.86
CA LEU A 28 -17.94 16.62 10.00
C LEU A 28 -16.77 16.26 9.07
N TYR A 29 -16.12 17.28 8.48
CA TYR A 29 -14.92 17.08 7.67
C TYR A 29 -13.76 16.51 8.49
N LEU A 30 -13.51 17.01 9.70
CA LEU A 30 -12.46 16.46 10.58
C LEU A 30 -12.70 15.00 10.95
N TRP A 31 -13.94 14.62 11.28
CA TRP A 31 -14.27 13.23 11.60
C TRP A 31 -14.16 12.30 10.39
N HIS A 32 -14.55 12.78 9.20
CA HIS A 32 -14.39 12.02 7.98
C HIS A 32 -12.91 11.82 7.65
N MET A 33 -12.10 12.88 7.77
CA MET A 33 -10.66 12.83 7.60
C MET A 33 -9.99 11.86 8.56
N HIS A 34 -10.33 11.93 9.84
CA HIS A 34 -9.82 10.98 10.83
C HIS A 34 -10.17 9.53 10.46
N SER A 35 -11.39 9.27 9.98
CA SER A 35 -11.80 7.95 9.51
C SER A 35 -11.01 7.48 8.28
N LEU A 36 -10.63 8.40 7.40
CA LEU A 36 -9.81 8.13 6.22
C LEU A 36 -8.36 7.86 6.63
N MET A 37 -7.76 8.71 7.47
CA MET A 37 -6.40 8.53 8.00
C MET A 37 -6.23 7.18 8.69
N ASN A 38 -7.23 6.72 9.44
CA ASN A 38 -7.18 5.39 10.06
C ASN A 38 -7.09 4.23 9.06
N ALA A 39 -7.59 4.38 7.82
CA ALA A 39 -7.35 3.37 6.78
C ALA A 39 -5.90 3.36 6.31
N PHE A 40 -5.26 4.53 6.22
CA PHE A 40 -3.87 4.63 5.78
C PHE A 40 -2.88 4.27 6.89
N HIS A 41 -3.17 4.65 8.15
CA HIS A 41 -2.24 4.52 9.27
C HIS A 41 -1.73 3.09 9.48
N LEU A 42 -2.62 2.09 9.41
CA LEU A 42 -2.23 0.68 9.55
C LEU A 42 -1.27 0.21 8.46
N HIS A 43 -1.36 0.80 7.27
CA HIS A 43 -0.55 0.43 6.11
C HIS A 43 0.73 1.27 6.00
N ILE A 44 0.75 2.47 6.56
CA ILE A 44 1.97 3.30 6.65
C ILE A 44 3.01 2.63 7.52
N GLU A 45 2.64 2.15 8.71
CA GLU A 45 3.57 1.44 9.58
C GLU A 45 4.13 0.18 8.92
N GLU A 46 3.33 -0.50 8.09
CA GLU A 46 3.81 -1.63 7.31
C GLU A 46 4.80 -1.20 6.23
N MET A 47 4.50 -0.12 5.49
CA MET A 47 5.35 0.40 4.41
C MET A 47 6.68 0.99 4.90
N GLU A 48 6.70 1.61 6.08
CA GLU A 48 7.88 2.25 6.67
C GLU A 48 8.90 1.26 7.26
N ARG A 49 8.59 -0.04 7.31
CA ARG A 49 9.54 -1.04 7.79
C ARG A 49 10.81 -1.02 6.95
N GLU A 50 11.96 -0.88 7.61
CA GLU A 50 13.29 -0.79 6.97
C GLU A 50 13.61 -2.00 6.09
N ASN A 51 13.01 -3.16 6.38
CA ASN A 51 13.33 -4.44 5.75
C ASN A 51 12.32 -4.86 4.67
N ASN A 52 11.44 -3.95 4.22
CA ASN A 52 10.53 -4.24 3.13
C ASN A 52 11.28 -4.36 1.81
N SER A 53 10.97 -5.40 1.04
CA SER A 53 11.28 -5.41 -0.38
C SER A 53 10.13 -4.79 -1.17
N LEU A 54 10.35 -4.63 -2.47
CA LEU A 54 9.37 -4.04 -3.38
C LEU A 54 8.03 -4.78 -3.37
N VAL A 55 8.04 -6.10 -3.20
CA VAL A 55 6.79 -6.90 -3.24
C VAL A 55 5.92 -6.67 -2.00
N GLU A 56 6.52 -6.43 -0.83
CA GLU A 56 5.76 -6.02 0.36
C GLU A 56 5.12 -4.66 0.15
N VAL A 57 5.87 -3.69 -0.40
CA VAL A 57 5.32 -2.36 -0.70
C VAL A 57 4.15 -2.47 -1.66
N MET A 58 4.31 -3.15 -2.82
CA MET A 58 3.24 -3.33 -3.79
C MET A 58 1.98 -3.96 -3.17
N LYS A 59 2.16 -5.00 -2.34
CA LYS A 59 1.05 -5.67 -1.65
C LYS A 59 0.32 -4.74 -0.68
N THR A 60 1.06 -3.90 0.06
CA THR A 60 0.44 -2.94 0.98
C THR A 60 -0.34 -1.86 0.20
N LEU A 61 0.17 -1.41 -0.95
CA LEU A 61 -0.57 -0.47 -1.82
C LEU A 61 -1.84 -1.07 -2.40
N ASP A 62 -1.78 -2.31 -2.89
CA ASP A 62 -2.96 -3.05 -3.36
C ASP A 62 -4.02 -3.18 -2.26
N SER A 63 -3.60 -3.41 -1.00
CA SER A 63 -4.50 -3.47 0.15
C SER A 63 -5.19 -2.13 0.42
N VAL A 64 -4.43 -1.03 0.44
CA VAL A 64 -4.97 0.33 0.60
C VAL A 64 -5.94 0.66 -0.55
N HIS A 65 -5.56 0.37 -1.78
CA HIS A 65 -6.38 0.61 -2.97
C HIS A 65 -7.70 -0.14 -2.89
N THR A 66 -7.67 -1.42 -2.52
CA THR A 66 -8.88 -2.25 -2.31
C THR A 66 -9.79 -1.66 -1.24
N ILE A 67 -9.24 -1.22 -0.10
CA ILE A 67 -10.02 -0.58 0.98
C ILE A 67 -10.70 0.70 0.49
N LEU A 68 -10.00 1.53 -0.28
CA LEU A 68 -10.55 2.77 -0.83
C LEU A 68 -11.66 2.50 -1.86
N LEU A 69 -11.45 1.50 -2.75
CA LEU A 69 -12.46 1.06 -3.70
C LEU A 69 -13.74 0.58 -3.00
N ASP A 70 -13.60 -0.25 -1.96
CA ASP A 70 -14.72 -0.76 -1.18
C ASP A 70 -15.46 0.36 -0.45
N ARG A 71 -14.72 1.29 0.18
CA ARG A 71 -15.30 2.46 0.84
C ARG A 71 -16.07 3.34 -0.14
N ARG A 72 -15.51 3.57 -1.34
CA ARG A 72 -16.19 4.33 -2.39
C ARG A 72 -17.46 3.61 -2.87
N ALA A 73 -17.37 2.33 -3.19
CA ALA A 73 -18.49 1.53 -3.69
C ALA A 73 -19.66 1.49 -2.69
N GLN A 74 -19.36 1.47 -1.40
CA GLN A 74 -20.36 1.44 -0.33
C GLN A 74 -20.78 2.82 0.17
N ASN A 75 -20.23 3.92 -0.39
CA ASN A 75 -20.40 5.28 0.12
C ASN A 75 -20.13 5.35 1.63
N PHE A 76 -19.04 4.71 2.06
CA PHE A 76 -18.75 4.50 3.47
C PHE A 76 -18.57 5.82 4.21
N MET A 77 -19.29 5.94 5.32
CA MET A 77 -19.10 6.96 6.34
C MET A 77 -19.23 6.30 7.71
N SER A 78 -18.43 6.75 8.67
CA SER A 78 -18.50 6.26 10.04
C SER A 78 -19.87 6.58 10.67
N LEU A 79 -20.29 5.78 11.66
CA LEU A 79 -21.54 6.02 12.37
C LEU A 79 -21.58 7.39 13.03
N THR A 80 -20.43 7.87 13.51
CA THR A 80 -20.27 9.23 14.06
C THR A 80 -20.64 10.29 13.02
N VAL A 81 -20.07 10.21 11.80
CA VAL A 81 -20.36 11.15 10.71
C VAL A 81 -21.83 11.07 10.30
N LYS A 82 -22.40 9.85 10.19
CA LYS A 82 -23.82 9.67 9.86
C LYS A 82 -24.76 10.27 10.92
N GLY A 83 -24.42 10.13 12.20
CA GLY A 83 -25.18 10.72 13.30
C GLY A 83 -25.16 12.25 13.25
N MET A 84 -23.99 12.83 13.05
CA MET A 84 -23.83 14.29 12.91
C MET A 84 -24.58 14.84 11.68
N LEU A 85 -24.55 14.14 10.54
CA LEU A 85 -25.34 14.52 9.37
C LEU A 85 -26.84 14.47 9.64
N ALA A 86 -27.32 13.45 10.36
CA ALA A 86 -28.72 13.35 10.71
C ALA A 86 -29.18 14.53 11.59
N ASP A 87 -28.34 14.99 12.52
CA ASP A 87 -28.63 16.15 13.34
C ASP A 87 -28.62 17.45 12.53
N LYS A 88 -27.63 17.63 11.63
CA LYS A 88 -27.59 18.76 10.70
C LYS A 88 -28.80 18.83 9.77
N ARG A 89 -29.32 17.68 9.32
CA ARG A 89 -30.57 17.64 8.56
C ARG A 89 -31.79 18.06 9.38
N LYS A 90 -31.87 17.68 10.67
CA LYS A 90 -32.95 18.15 11.56
C LYS A 90 -32.89 19.66 11.81
N GLU A 91 -31.70 20.25 11.72
CA GLU A 91 -31.47 21.70 11.80
C GLU A 91 -31.87 22.45 10.51
N GLY A 92 -32.29 21.75 9.45
CA GLY A 92 -32.70 22.35 8.18
C GLY A 92 -31.53 22.65 7.23
N LEU A 93 -30.41 21.95 7.38
CA LEU A 93 -29.20 22.12 6.55
C LEU A 93 -29.07 21.00 5.50
N GLU A 94 -30.15 20.66 4.81
CA GLU A 94 -30.16 19.54 3.84
C GLU A 94 -29.14 19.74 2.71
N GLU A 95 -29.12 20.90 2.08
CA GLU A 95 -28.19 21.19 0.97
C GLU A 95 -26.72 21.06 1.38
N GLY A 96 -26.37 21.50 2.58
CA GLY A 96 -25.02 21.36 3.13
C GLY A 96 -24.64 19.91 3.42
N CYS A 97 -25.60 19.10 3.86
CA CYS A 97 -25.40 17.66 4.08
C CYS A 97 -25.16 16.91 2.77
N ASP A 98 -25.88 17.29 1.72
CA ASP A 98 -25.73 16.69 0.39
C ASP A 98 -24.39 17.11 -0.22
N ALA A 99 -24.03 18.40 -0.14
CA ALA A 99 -22.72 18.90 -0.56
C ALA A 99 -21.55 18.20 0.18
N PHE A 100 -21.66 18.01 1.49
CA PHE A 100 -20.67 17.25 2.27
C PHE A 100 -20.58 15.80 1.79
N SER A 101 -21.72 15.15 1.56
CA SER A 101 -21.76 13.75 1.12
C SER A 101 -21.15 13.60 -0.27
N ASP A 102 -21.33 14.59 -1.15
CA ASP A 102 -20.74 14.64 -2.47
C ASP A 102 -19.22 14.86 -2.41
N ALA A 103 -18.78 15.79 -1.56
CA ALA A 103 -17.36 16.04 -1.31
C ALA A 103 -16.64 14.80 -0.74
N GLY A 104 -17.27 14.07 0.19
CA GLY A 104 -16.70 12.82 0.73
C GLY A 104 -16.57 11.71 -0.32
N ARG A 105 -17.51 11.63 -1.29
CA ARG A 105 -17.39 10.70 -2.43
C ARG A 105 -16.30 11.14 -3.40
N GLY A 106 -16.18 12.43 -3.64
CA GLY A 106 -15.09 13.03 -4.42
C GLY A 106 -13.73 12.67 -3.84
N LEU A 107 -13.56 12.87 -2.53
CA LEU A 107 -12.31 12.57 -1.82
C LEU A 107 -11.82 11.13 -2.01
N TYR A 108 -12.71 10.13 -1.93
CA TYR A 108 -12.30 8.75 -2.20
C TYR A 108 -11.81 8.57 -3.64
N SER A 109 -12.44 9.24 -4.61
CA SER A 109 -12.03 9.15 -6.01
C SER A 109 -10.66 9.81 -6.20
N ASP A 110 -10.45 10.99 -5.61
CA ASP A 110 -9.16 11.70 -5.67
C ASP A 110 -8.03 10.87 -5.03
N CYS A 111 -8.29 10.22 -3.89
CA CYS A 111 -7.32 9.32 -3.25
C CYS A 111 -6.99 8.10 -4.12
N ILE A 112 -8.00 7.49 -4.76
CA ILE A 112 -7.82 6.34 -5.64
C ILE A 112 -7.01 6.75 -6.87
N ASP A 113 -7.37 7.84 -7.54
CA ASP A 113 -6.70 8.31 -8.75
C ASP A 113 -5.22 8.59 -8.48
N TYR A 114 -4.90 9.23 -7.35
CA TYR A 114 -3.51 9.45 -6.95
C TYR A 114 -2.78 8.14 -6.67
N LEU A 115 -3.41 7.22 -5.93
CA LEU A 115 -2.80 5.94 -5.60
C LEU A 115 -2.53 5.11 -6.86
N GLU A 116 -3.45 5.11 -7.83
CA GLU A 116 -3.29 4.44 -9.13
C GLU A 116 -2.15 5.06 -9.95
N MET A 117 -2.03 6.39 -9.96
CA MET A 117 -0.87 7.06 -10.59
C MET A 117 0.45 6.59 -9.99
N TRP A 118 0.49 6.37 -8.68
CA TRP A 118 1.69 5.89 -8.02
C TRP A 118 1.95 4.40 -8.27
N MET A 119 0.92 3.55 -8.20
CA MET A 119 1.03 2.13 -8.51
C MET A 119 1.47 1.89 -9.96
N ALA A 120 1.08 2.76 -10.90
CA ALA A 120 1.51 2.69 -12.29
C ALA A 120 3.04 2.76 -12.46
N SER A 121 3.76 3.53 -11.63
CA SER A 121 5.23 3.57 -11.70
C SER A 121 5.90 2.31 -11.17
N LEU A 122 5.18 1.50 -10.37
CA LEU A 122 5.67 0.22 -9.85
C LEU A 122 5.27 -0.97 -10.75
N GLN A 123 4.38 -0.74 -11.71
CA GLN A 123 3.82 -1.80 -12.55
C GLN A 123 4.88 -2.51 -13.40
N GLU A 124 5.98 -1.83 -13.76
CA GLU A 124 7.10 -2.47 -14.47
C GLU A 124 7.74 -3.62 -13.68
N PHE A 125 7.61 -3.61 -12.35
CA PHE A 125 8.18 -4.62 -11.47
C PHE A 125 7.19 -5.74 -11.12
N SER A 126 5.98 -5.73 -11.68
CA SER A 126 4.97 -6.78 -11.47
C SER A 126 5.48 -8.19 -11.80
N CYS A 127 6.48 -8.33 -12.68
CA CYS A 127 7.14 -9.60 -12.97
C CYS A 127 7.87 -10.21 -11.77
N PHE A 128 8.13 -9.44 -10.71
CA PHE A 128 8.76 -9.92 -9.47
C PHE A 128 7.74 -10.34 -8.40
N ALA A 129 6.43 -10.30 -8.65
CA ALA A 129 5.41 -10.65 -7.65
C ALA A 129 5.62 -12.05 -7.02
N TRP A 130 6.14 -13.00 -7.81
CA TRP A 130 6.45 -14.35 -7.34
C TRP A 130 7.58 -14.43 -6.31
N MET A 131 8.41 -13.38 -6.18
CA MET A 131 9.48 -13.29 -5.19
C MET A 131 8.95 -13.25 -3.75
N ALA A 132 7.67 -12.97 -3.52
CA ALA A 132 7.08 -13.03 -2.18
C ALA A 132 7.01 -14.45 -1.59
N LEU A 133 7.00 -15.49 -2.44
CA LEU A 133 6.88 -16.89 -2.03
C LEU A 133 5.72 -17.13 -1.03
N ASN A 134 4.60 -16.39 -1.21
CA ASN A 134 3.36 -16.60 -0.45
C ASN A 134 2.57 -17.81 -1.00
N ASP A 135 2.71 -18.04 -2.30
CA ASP A 135 2.16 -19.19 -3.01
C ASP A 135 3.28 -19.88 -3.79
N THR A 136 3.04 -21.12 -4.20
CA THR A 136 3.94 -21.85 -5.09
C THR A 136 4.01 -21.14 -6.45
N PRO A 137 5.19 -20.62 -6.84
CA PRO A 137 5.32 -19.86 -8.09
C PRO A 137 5.15 -20.77 -9.31
N SER A 138 4.62 -20.23 -10.40
CA SER A 138 4.61 -20.89 -11.72
C SER A 138 5.83 -20.47 -12.54
N TRP A 139 6.26 -21.35 -13.45
CA TRP A 139 7.37 -21.05 -14.34
C TRP A 139 7.11 -19.82 -15.22
N SER A 140 5.86 -19.62 -15.67
CA SER A 140 5.51 -18.49 -16.52
C SER A 140 5.84 -17.13 -15.89
N TYR A 141 5.73 -16.99 -14.56
CA TYR A 141 6.12 -15.77 -13.87
C TYR A 141 7.64 -15.59 -13.82
N VAL A 142 8.38 -16.68 -13.61
CA VAL A 142 9.85 -16.66 -13.62
C VAL A 142 10.38 -16.34 -15.02
N GLU A 143 9.78 -16.92 -16.06
CA GLU A 143 10.15 -16.66 -17.47
C GLU A 143 9.91 -15.20 -17.88
N ALA A 144 8.78 -14.60 -17.45
CA ALA A 144 8.51 -13.19 -17.65
C ALA A 144 9.56 -12.31 -16.95
N CYS A 145 9.93 -12.67 -15.71
CA CYS A 145 10.99 -12.00 -14.96
C CYS A 145 12.37 -12.11 -15.64
N ILE A 146 12.74 -13.29 -16.15
CA ILE A 146 13.98 -13.49 -16.92
C ILE A 146 13.99 -12.62 -18.17
N THR A 147 12.85 -12.51 -18.86
CA THR A 147 12.72 -11.66 -20.06
C THR A 147 12.98 -10.19 -19.72
N TYR A 148 12.33 -9.68 -18.66
CA TYR A 148 12.57 -8.33 -18.15
C TYR A 148 14.04 -8.10 -17.78
N LEU A 149 14.66 -9.04 -17.06
CA LEU A 149 16.05 -8.93 -16.62
C LEU A 149 17.05 -8.93 -17.79
N ARG A 150 16.78 -9.70 -18.86
CA ARG A 150 17.58 -9.67 -20.08
C ARG A 150 17.53 -8.31 -20.76
N GLU A 151 16.37 -7.66 -20.80
CA GLU A 151 16.24 -6.29 -21.32
C GLU A 151 17.05 -5.27 -20.53
N LYS A 152 17.26 -5.52 -19.22
CA LYS A 152 18.13 -4.71 -18.35
C LYS A 152 19.61 -5.13 -18.39
N GLY A 153 19.97 -6.10 -19.24
CA GLY A 153 21.36 -6.54 -19.44
C GLY A 153 21.85 -7.62 -18.46
N LEU A 154 20.95 -8.25 -17.69
CA LEU A 154 21.31 -9.36 -16.81
C LEU A 154 21.17 -10.69 -17.57
N GLU A 155 22.28 -11.40 -17.71
CA GLU A 155 22.29 -12.73 -18.33
C GLU A 155 21.89 -13.83 -17.34
N ILE A 156 20.77 -14.47 -17.65
CA ILE A 156 20.25 -15.62 -16.91
C ILE A 156 20.13 -16.81 -17.86
N ASP A 157 20.79 -17.90 -17.48
CA ASP A 157 20.63 -19.18 -18.16
C ASP A 157 19.25 -19.75 -17.81
N SER A 158 18.32 -19.71 -18.77
CA SER A 158 16.94 -20.16 -18.54
C SER A 158 16.82 -21.66 -18.35
N MET A 159 17.72 -22.46 -18.93
CA MET A 159 17.69 -23.92 -18.78
C MET A 159 18.11 -24.28 -17.35
N GLU A 160 19.24 -23.71 -16.91
CA GLU A 160 19.71 -23.93 -15.55
C GLU A 160 18.73 -23.34 -14.52
N CYS A 161 18.23 -22.13 -14.75
CA CYS A 161 17.23 -21.51 -13.89
C CYS A 161 15.94 -22.35 -13.79
N PHE A 162 15.53 -23.06 -14.84
CA PHE A 162 14.38 -23.97 -14.79
C PHE A 162 14.63 -25.17 -13.85
N ILE A 163 15.83 -25.73 -13.87
CA ILE A 163 16.22 -26.82 -12.95
C ILE A 163 16.19 -26.31 -11.51
N GLN A 164 16.80 -25.16 -11.25
CA GLN A 164 16.85 -24.53 -9.93
C GLN A 164 15.45 -24.15 -9.43
N PHE A 165 14.60 -23.63 -10.32
CA PHE A 165 13.20 -23.32 -10.04
C PHE A 165 12.42 -24.54 -9.55
N ASN A 166 12.63 -25.72 -10.13
CA ASN A 166 11.96 -26.94 -9.66
C ASN A 166 12.37 -27.31 -8.22
N ASN A 167 13.59 -26.97 -7.79
CA ASN A 167 14.02 -27.15 -6.40
C ASN A 167 13.33 -26.13 -5.48
N LEU A 168 13.29 -24.85 -5.88
CA LEU A 168 12.57 -23.80 -5.17
C LEU A 168 11.09 -24.18 -5.00
N LYS A 169 10.45 -24.64 -6.07
CA LYS A 169 9.05 -25.07 -6.07
C LYS A 169 8.78 -26.13 -5.00
N LYS A 170 9.60 -27.19 -4.96
CA LYS A 170 9.49 -28.26 -3.96
C LYS A 170 9.69 -27.74 -2.53
N PHE A 171 10.63 -26.80 -2.35
CA PHE A 171 10.86 -26.17 -1.05
C PHE A 171 9.64 -25.38 -0.58
N VAL A 172 9.08 -24.52 -1.44
CA VAL A 172 7.90 -23.72 -1.12
C VAL A 172 6.68 -24.61 -0.85
N GLU A 173 6.49 -25.67 -1.63
CA GLU A 173 5.42 -26.65 -1.41
C GLU A 173 5.58 -27.37 -0.06
N ALA A 174 6.81 -27.72 0.34
CA ALA A 174 7.07 -28.36 1.62
C ALA A 174 6.86 -27.42 2.82
N SER A 175 7.14 -26.12 2.65
CA SER A 175 6.98 -25.11 3.72
C SER A 175 5.62 -24.42 3.72
N ARG A 176 4.66 -24.86 2.89
CA ARG A 176 3.34 -24.24 2.77
C ARG A 176 2.55 -24.27 4.08
N ASP A 177 2.59 -25.40 4.79
CA ASP A 177 1.85 -25.60 6.03
C ASP A 177 2.64 -25.14 7.28
N GLU A 178 3.86 -24.63 7.11
CA GLU A 178 4.66 -24.07 8.20
C GLU A 178 4.17 -22.65 8.54
N GLU A 179 3.45 -22.48 9.65
CA GLU A 179 2.95 -21.18 10.12
C GLU A 179 4.07 -20.12 10.21
N GLU A 180 5.22 -20.50 10.76
CA GLU A 180 6.40 -19.63 10.85
C GLU A 180 6.83 -19.12 9.47
N PHE A 181 6.86 -19.99 8.45
CA PHE A 181 7.27 -19.59 7.10
C PHE A 181 6.30 -18.58 6.48
N GLN A 182 4.99 -18.70 6.74
CA GLN A 182 3.99 -17.80 6.17
C GLN A 182 4.07 -16.38 6.72
N HIS A 183 4.61 -16.21 7.93
CA HIS A 183 4.80 -14.90 8.56
C HIS A 183 6.12 -14.20 8.19
N LEU A 184 7.04 -14.91 7.53
CA LEU A 184 8.31 -14.34 7.08
C LEU A 184 8.11 -13.34 5.92
N LEU A 185 8.94 -12.30 5.90
CA LEU A 185 9.08 -11.40 4.76
C LEU A 185 9.81 -12.10 3.60
N SER A 186 9.69 -11.57 2.38
CA SER A 186 10.30 -12.15 1.19
C SER A 186 11.80 -12.43 1.38
N HIS A 187 12.56 -11.46 1.90
CA HIS A 187 14.00 -11.62 2.10
C HIS A 187 14.34 -12.76 3.08
N GLU A 188 13.53 -12.96 4.12
CA GLU A 188 13.71 -14.03 5.11
C GLU A 188 13.39 -15.40 4.49
N LYS A 189 12.32 -15.48 3.68
CA LYS A 189 11.96 -16.71 2.95
C LYS A 189 13.06 -17.14 1.98
N TRP A 190 13.60 -16.19 1.21
CA TRP A 190 14.73 -16.44 0.30
C TRP A 190 15.99 -16.83 1.05
N THR A 191 16.27 -16.18 2.19
CA THR A 191 17.40 -16.56 3.06
C THR A 191 17.25 -18.00 3.56
N LYS A 192 16.07 -18.38 4.04
CA LYS A 192 15.78 -19.76 4.48
C LYS A 192 15.95 -20.77 3.35
N TYR A 193 15.51 -20.44 2.13
CA TYR A 193 15.75 -21.27 0.94
C TYR A 193 17.25 -21.46 0.66
N PHE A 194 18.01 -20.38 0.56
CA PHE A 194 19.45 -20.45 0.25
C PHE A 194 20.25 -21.18 1.33
N MET A 195 19.84 -21.08 2.60
CA MET A 195 20.45 -21.84 3.70
C MET A 195 20.11 -23.35 3.66
N ASN A 196 18.99 -23.73 3.07
CA ASN A 196 18.57 -25.14 2.94
C ASN A 196 19.28 -25.84 1.77
N VAL A 197 19.64 -25.09 0.71
CA VAL A 197 20.30 -25.66 -0.46
C VAL A 197 21.83 -25.68 -0.28
N LYS A 198 22.42 -26.88 -0.30
CA LYS A 198 23.83 -27.09 0.08
C LYS A 198 24.87 -26.65 -0.95
N ALA A 199 24.49 -26.51 -2.22
CA ALA A 199 25.41 -26.27 -3.33
C ALA A 199 24.94 -25.05 -4.14
N VAL A 200 25.86 -24.12 -4.43
CA VAL A 200 25.56 -22.85 -5.11
C VAL A 200 25.02 -23.10 -6.51
N GLU A 201 25.49 -24.16 -7.17
CA GLU A 201 25.06 -24.59 -8.50
C GLU A 201 23.56 -24.92 -8.53
N CYS A 202 22.95 -25.23 -7.39
CA CYS A 202 21.53 -25.55 -7.30
C CYS A 202 20.62 -24.31 -7.20
N TYR A 203 21.18 -23.10 -7.09
CA TYR A 203 20.42 -21.85 -6.98
C TYR A 203 21.10 -20.62 -7.58
N SER A 204 22.21 -20.77 -8.32
CA SER A 204 23.02 -19.67 -8.83
C SER A 204 22.26 -18.66 -9.71
N GLU A 205 21.37 -19.12 -10.57
CA GLU A 205 20.57 -18.26 -11.45
C GLU A 205 19.45 -17.58 -10.67
N LEU A 206 18.81 -18.30 -9.75
CA LEU A 206 17.84 -17.72 -8.82
C LEU A 206 18.49 -16.66 -7.90
N LEU A 207 19.75 -16.86 -7.51
CA LEU A 207 20.50 -15.90 -6.71
C LEU A 207 20.72 -14.59 -7.46
N LYS A 208 21.05 -14.64 -8.76
CA LYS A 208 21.18 -13.42 -9.58
C LYS A 208 19.87 -12.63 -9.62
N ILE A 209 18.74 -13.32 -9.77
CA ILE A 209 17.41 -12.71 -9.73
C ILE A 209 17.15 -12.07 -8.37
N ALA A 210 17.40 -12.81 -7.28
CA ALA A 210 17.20 -12.32 -5.92
C ALA A 210 18.09 -11.10 -5.61
N GLN A 211 19.36 -11.14 -6.01
CA GLN A 211 20.29 -10.03 -5.84
C GLN A 211 19.82 -8.77 -6.58
N PHE A 212 19.37 -8.91 -7.83
CA PHE A 212 18.81 -7.78 -8.57
C PHE A 212 17.57 -7.23 -7.87
N PHE A 213 16.62 -8.10 -7.52
CA PHE A 213 15.35 -7.71 -6.91
C PHE A 213 15.53 -7.01 -5.57
N PHE A 214 16.32 -7.57 -4.66
CA PHE A 214 16.56 -6.98 -3.33
C PHE A 214 17.50 -5.75 -3.36
N ALA A 215 18.16 -5.48 -4.49
CA ALA A 215 18.88 -4.22 -4.70
C ALA A 215 17.97 -3.08 -5.16
N ILE A 216 16.72 -3.36 -5.55
CA ILE A 216 15.76 -2.30 -5.91
C ILE A 216 15.35 -1.57 -4.63
N PRO A 217 15.55 -0.25 -4.54
CA PRO A 217 15.10 0.51 -3.38
C PRO A 217 13.58 0.45 -3.28
N SER A 218 13.09 -0.10 -2.17
CA SER A 218 11.64 -0.19 -1.91
C SER A 218 11.02 1.15 -1.52
N CYS A 219 11.80 2.09 -0.97
CA CYS A 219 11.26 3.30 -0.33
C CYS A 219 12.07 4.61 -0.50
N SER A 220 13.06 4.75 -1.38
CA SER A 220 14.01 5.88 -1.23
C SER A 220 13.66 7.21 -1.93
N VAL A 221 12.53 7.35 -2.65
CA VAL A 221 12.14 8.64 -3.28
C VAL A 221 10.61 8.88 -3.29
N ASP A 222 9.78 7.83 -3.27
CA ASP A 222 8.32 7.96 -3.46
C ASP A 222 7.48 7.86 -2.18
N THR A 223 8.03 7.45 -1.04
CA THR A 223 7.34 7.54 0.25
C THR A 223 7.03 8.99 0.62
N ASP A 224 7.93 9.93 0.32
CA ASP A 224 7.68 11.38 0.48
C ASP A 224 6.49 11.87 -0.36
N ARG A 225 6.18 11.23 -1.50
CA ARG A 225 4.97 11.52 -2.28
C ARG A 225 3.70 10.96 -1.63
N PHE A 226 3.78 9.75 -1.06
CA PHE A 226 2.69 9.22 -0.24
C PHE A 226 2.43 10.07 1.01
N PHE A 227 3.47 10.61 1.65
CA PHE A 227 3.30 11.59 2.72
C PHE A 227 2.81 12.96 2.22
N SER A 228 3.06 13.31 0.96
CA SER A 228 2.45 14.49 0.33
C SER A 228 0.94 14.32 0.18
N LEU A 229 0.45 13.10 -0.11
CA LEU A 229 -0.97 12.75 -0.06
C LEU A 229 -1.57 13.03 1.31
N MET A 230 -0.89 12.65 2.40
CA MET A 230 -1.34 12.94 3.76
C MET A 230 -1.18 14.41 4.18
N HIS A 231 -0.30 15.17 3.55
CA HIS A 231 -0.14 16.62 3.80
C HIS A 231 -1.06 17.49 2.94
N LEU A 232 -1.62 16.95 1.85
CA LEU A 232 -2.55 17.64 0.95
C LEU A 232 -4.01 17.54 1.40
N VAL A 233 -4.31 16.75 2.44
CA VAL A 233 -5.61 16.71 3.10
C VAL A 233 -5.53 17.21 4.53
#